data_AF-A0A6J4FGN1-F1
#
_entry.id   AF-A0A6J4FGN1-F1
#
_cell.length_a   1.000
_cell.length_b   1.000
_cell.length_c   1.000
_cell.angle_alpha   90.00
_cell.angle_beta   90.00
_cell.angle_gamma   90.00
#
_symmetry.space_group_name_H-M   'P 1'
#
loop_
_entity.id
_entity.type
_entity.pdbx_description
1 polymer ?
#
loop_
_entity_poly.entity_id
_entity_poly.type
_entity_poly.pdbx_seq_one_letter_code
_entity_poly.pdbx_strand_id
1 'polypeptide(L)'
;MHFFALDVAERLRPHQTEMWRWAEVVGEDGIESYLGFIVLRPLQHAPLGRTNLRPPPQKPGVPRTVLVSPHEANLLGQRMKIECMPFIQQDAKVGACAQAAMWMAGRYNHCLRREGWHSVADITRFATDPIDASLSTGLPAGADGLRLDHIARAFRRMGYQPQTFAVKSDAVRPIEIVARYVDSGIPPVLGLDLGEPVGHAVTVVGMEFHPHMPASARSVGDCVRSFLVHDDQRGCYLRLYARASDADPNDPDALNTVTDGTRRCLTVEDNFSSMIIALPSKVFLPGEKAETAAAGLFRSAIAQNGGAGSKLKALSDAAAWVNEGLMVRTYLTTGESYKRSIARAKGMPPTWRKEILLTALPRYVWVSEMRPKTAGIEPLTAPMVGHVVIDATSASPEYAGLITAIPGLMFPYGKGTPQRDLAGESYSFPKPEW
;
A
#
# COMPACT_ATOMS: atom_id res chain seq x y z
N MET A 1 -17.86 -21.48 -0.24
CA MET A 1 -17.84 -21.58 -1.71
C MET A 1 -16.40 -21.37 -2.17
N HIS A 2 -15.89 -22.23 -3.05
CA HIS A 2 -14.52 -22.20 -3.57
C HIS A 2 -14.56 -21.89 -5.07
N PHE A 3 -13.58 -21.14 -5.56
CA PHE A 3 -13.52 -20.64 -6.93
C PHE A 3 -12.24 -21.12 -7.62
N PHE A 4 -12.37 -21.52 -8.87
CA PHE A 4 -11.30 -22.04 -9.71
C PHE A 4 -11.39 -21.40 -11.10
N ALA A 5 -10.24 -21.22 -11.74
CA ALA A 5 -10.16 -20.75 -13.13
C ALA A 5 -10.58 -21.84 -14.13
N LEU A 6 -10.52 -23.11 -13.71
CA LEU A 6 -11.02 -24.25 -14.45
C LEU A 6 -12.38 -24.68 -13.88
N ASP A 7 -13.23 -25.28 -14.71
CA ASP A 7 -14.46 -25.92 -14.24
C ASP A 7 -14.11 -27.25 -13.54
N VAL A 8 -13.66 -27.13 -12.29
CA VAL A 8 -13.38 -28.30 -11.44
C VAL A 8 -14.65 -29.10 -11.18
N ALA A 9 -15.82 -28.45 -11.11
CA ALA A 9 -17.09 -29.13 -10.86
C ALA A 9 -17.42 -30.12 -11.99
N GLU A 10 -17.15 -29.77 -13.24
CA GLU A 10 -17.28 -30.69 -14.37
C GLU A 10 -16.47 -31.98 -14.19
N ARG A 11 -15.23 -31.85 -13.68
CA ARG A 11 -14.35 -33.00 -13.42
C ARG A 11 -14.74 -33.80 -12.17
N LEU A 12 -15.44 -33.18 -11.23
CA LEU A 12 -15.98 -33.87 -10.04
C LEU A 12 -17.25 -34.66 -10.35
N ARG A 13 -18.07 -34.23 -11.32
CA ARG A 13 -19.37 -34.86 -11.65
C ARG A 13 -19.30 -36.37 -11.92
N PRO A 14 -18.33 -36.92 -12.67
CA PRO A 14 -18.21 -38.36 -12.88
C PRO A 14 -17.96 -39.18 -11.61
N HIS A 15 -17.46 -38.54 -10.55
CA HIS A 15 -17.04 -39.19 -9.31
C HIS A 15 -18.00 -38.94 -8.14
N GLN A 16 -19.27 -38.61 -8.39
CA GLN A 16 -20.25 -38.31 -7.32
C GLN A 16 -20.44 -39.43 -6.29
N THR A 17 -20.26 -40.68 -6.69
CA THR A 17 -20.34 -41.86 -5.81
C THR A 17 -19.00 -42.25 -5.19
N GLU A 18 -17.90 -41.64 -5.62
CA GLU A 18 -16.52 -41.92 -5.19
C GLU A 18 -15.85 -40.63 -4.68
N MET A 19 -16.39 -40.05 -3.60
CA MET A 19 -15.95 -38.74 -3.08
C MET A 19 -14.46 -38.67 -2.73
N TRP A 20 -13.77 -39.80 -2.51
CA TRP A 20 -12.32 -39.81 -2.29
C TRP A 20 -11.54 -39.34 -3.54
N ARG A 21 -12.03 -39.62 -4.75
CA ARG A 21 -11.43 -39.14 -6.00
C ARG A 21 -11.53 -37.63 -6.17
N TRP A 22 -12.43 -36.97 -5.44
CA TRP A 22 -12.52 -35.51 -5.47
C TRP A 22 -11.26 -34.86 -4.89
N ALA A 23 -10.63 -35.50 -3.90
CA ALA A 23 -9.37 -35.03 -3.34
C ALA A 23 -8.22 -35.12 -4.36
N GLU A 24 -8.24 -36.12 -5.25
CA GLU A 24 -7.27 -36.29 -6.35
C GLU A 24 -7.47 -35.20 -7.40
N VAL A 25 -8.71 -35.03 -7.89
CA VAL A 25 -9.06 -33.98 -8.88
C VAL A 25 -8.72 -32.58 -8.36
N VAL A 26 -9.04 -32.28 -7.10
CA VAL A 26 -8.68 -30.99 -6.48
C VAL A 26 -7.17 -30.85 -6.31
N GLY A 27 -6.45 -31.93 -6.04
CA GLY A 27 -5.00 -31.95 -5.90
C GLY A 27 -4.26 -31.72 -7.22
N GLU A 28 -4.72 -32.30 -8.32
CA GLU A 28 -4.06 -32.22 -9.63
C GLU A 28 -4.38 -30.91 -10.36
N ASP A 29 -5.67 -30.62 -10.59
CA ASP A 29 -6.10 -29.49 -11.39
C ASP A 29 -6.51 -28.27 -10.54
N GLY A 30 -6.98 -28.54 -9.33
CA GLY A 30 -7.54 -27.52 -8.47
C GLY A 30 -6.50 -26.56 -7.92
N ILE A 31 -5.30 -27.04 -7.56
CA ILE A 31 -4.27 -26.22 -6.89
C ILE A 31 -3.84 -25.04 -7.76
N GLU A 32 -3.41 -25.28 -9.00
CA GLU A 32 -2.91 -24.23 -9.89
C GLU A 32 -4.03 -23.25 -10.29
N SER A 33 -5.24 -23.78 -10.50
CA SER A 33 -6.40 -22.99 -10.93
C SER A 33 -7.13 -22.28 -9.78
N TYR A 34 -6.75 -22.47 -8.51
CA TYR A 34 -7.53 -22.00 -7.37
C TYR A 34 -7.56 -20.48 -7.17
N LEU A 35 -8.71 -19.85 -7.42
CA LEU A 35 -8.89 -18.40 -7.32
C LEU A 35 -9.24 -17.92 -5.90
N GLY A 36 -9.69 -18.83 -5.02
CA GLY A 36 -9.93 -18.53 -3.62
C GLY A 36 -11.30 -19.00 -3.11
N PHE A 37 -11.80 -18.38 -2.05
CA PHE A 37 -13.06 -18.76 -1.42
C PHE A 37 -13.84 -17.58 -0.81
N ILE A 38 -15.13 -17.83 -0.61
CA ILE A 38 -16.06 -17.03 0.18
C ILE A 38 -16.69 -17.94 1.24
N VAL A 39 -16.67 -17.52 2.50
CA VAL A 39 -17.48 -18.13 3.57
C VAL A 39 -18.88 -17.53 3.51
N LEU A 40 -19.90 -18.38 3.38
CA LEU A 40 -21.29 -17.94 3.44
C LEU A 40 -21.79 -18.06 4.89
N ARG A 41 -22.25 -16.93 5.44
CA ARG A 41 -22.90 -16.85 6.74
C ARG A 41 -24.41 -17.05 6.56
N PRO A 42 -25.10 -17.71 7.49
CA PRO A 42 -26.55 -17.84 7.48
C PRO A 42 -27.23 -16.53 7.97
N LEU A 43 -26.78 -15.38 7.45
CA LEU A 43 -27.27 -14.05 7.80
C LEU A 43 -27.75 -13.36 6.52
N GLN A 44 -29.06 -13.11 6.41
CA GLN A 44 -29.64 -12.53 5.20
C GLN A 44 -29.09 -11.13 4.87
N HIS A 45 -28.82 -10.32 5.88
CA HIS A 45 -28.32 -8.94 5.73
C HIS A 45 -26.79 -8.84 5.61
N ALA A 46 -26.06 -9.92 5.91
CA ALA A 46 -24.61 -9.95 5.89
C ALA A 46 -24.08 -11.35 5.51
N PRO A 47 -24.44 -11.88 4.31
CA PRO A 47 -24.16 -13.26 3.96
C PRO A 47 -22.67 -13.54 3.74
N LEU A 48 -21.84 -12.53 3.47
CA LEU A 48 -20.44 -12.74 3.12
C LEU A 48 -19.54 -12.67 4.34
N GLY A 49 -19.06 -13.82 4.80
CA GLY A 49 -18.02 -13.90 5.85
C GLY A 49 -16.62 -13.64 5.28
N ARG A 50 -15.63 -14.28 5.93
CA ARG A 50 -14.24 -14.24 5.45
C ARG A 50 -14.16 -14.65 3.99
N THR A 51 -13.57 -13.78 3.20
CA THR A 51 -13.42 -13.93 1.76
C THR A 51 -11.96 -13.68 1.40
N ASN A 52 -11.40 -14.56 0.59
CA ASN A 52 -10.01 -14.52 0.16
C ASN A 52 -10.00 -14.87 -1.32
N LEU A 53 -9.95 -13.85 -2.17
CA LEU A 53 -9.99 -13.99 -3.62
C LEU A 53 -8.73 -13.36 -4.23
N ARG A 54 -8.10 -14.06 -5.18
CA ARG A 54 -7.01 -13.50 -5.96
C ARG A 54 -7.44 -12.15 -6.56
N PRO A 55 -6.56 -11.14 -6.61
CA PRO A 55 -6.87 -9.90 -7.30
C PRO A 55 -7.27 -10.15 -8.75
N PRO A 56 -8.14 -9.32 -9.33
CA PRO A 56 -8.43 -9.40 -10.76
C PRO A 56 -7.12 -9.28 -11.58
N PRO A 57 -7.02 -9.91 -12.76
CA PRO A 57 -5.82 -9.83 -13.58
C PRO A 57 -5.49 -8.38 -13.95
N GLN A 58 -4.21 -8.08 -14.12
CA GLN A 58 -3.77 -6.74 -14.52
C GLN A 58 -4.21 -6.46 -15.95
N LYS A 59 -4.85 -5.31 -16.18
CA LYS A 59 -5.16 -4.86 -17.53
C LYS A 59 -3.85 -4.50 -18.26
N PRO A 60 -3.63 -4.95 -19.51
CA PRO A 60 -2.44 -4.59 -20.28
C PRO A 60 -2.26 -3.08 -20.36
N GLY A 61 -1.02 -2.60 -20.17
CA GLY A 61 -0.70 -1.17 -20.25
C GLY A 61 -1.17 -0.31 -19.08
N VAL A 62 -1.74 -0.91 -18.02
CA VAL A 62 -2.10 -0.20 -16.79
C VAL A 62 -1.15 -0.66 -15.68
N PRO A 63 -0.11 0.13 -15.36
CA PRO A 63 0.79 -0.19 -14.25
C PRO A 63 0.00 -0.18 -12.96
N ARG A 64 0.25 -1.14 -12.06
CA ARG A 64 -0.45 -1.20 -10.78
C ARG A 64 0.42 -1.76 -9.67
N THR A 65 0.04 -1.45 -8.44
CA THR A 65 0.52 -2.10 -7.22
C THR A 65 -0.69 -2.67 -6.51
N VAL A 66 -0.67 -3.96 -6.14
CA VAL A 66 -1.74 -4.60 -5.37
C VAL A 66 -1.15 -5.21 -4.10
N LEU A 67 -1.80 -4.97 -2.98
CA LEU A 67 -1.44 -5.52 -1.69
C LEU A 67 -1.98 -6.94 -1.60
N VAL A 68 -1.08 -7.92 -1.51
CA VAL A 68 -1.42 -9.33 -1.30
C VAL A 68 -0.63 -9.89 -0.13
N SER A 69 -1.26 -10.78 0.63
CA SER A 69 -0.62 -11.58 1.67
C SER A 69 -0.94 -13.06 1.47
N PRO A 70 -0.09 -13.98 1.95
CA PRO A 70 -0.33 -15.40 1.80
C PRO A 70 -1.47 -15.87 2.72
N HIS A 71 -2.39 -16.63 2.13
CA HIS A 71 -3.50 -17.29 2.81
C HIS A 71 -3.60 -18.75 2.38
N GLU A 72 -4.22 -19.56 3.23
CA GLU A 72 -4.45 -20.98 2.96
C GLU A 72 -5.91 -21.34 3.27
N ALA A 73 -6.48 -22.19 2.42
CA ALA A 73 -7.73 -22.89 2.68
C ALA A 73 -7.49 -24.39 2.60
N ASN A 74 -8.21 -25.16 3.42
CA ASN A 74 -8.21 -26.61 3.32
C ASN A 74 -9.47 -27.06 2.59
N LEU A 75 -9.32 -27.80 1.49
CA LEU A 75 -10.42 -28.34 0.70
C LEU A 75 -10.16 -29.83 0.46
N LEU A 76 -11.00 -30.69 1.03
CA LEU A 76 -10.88 -32.15 0.90
C LEU A 76 -9.47 -32.69 1.28
N GLY A 77 -8.86 -32.10 2.30
CA GLY A 77 -7.49 -32.44 2.73
C GLY A 77 -6.37 -31.76 1.93
N GLN A 78 -6.68 -31.10 0.82
CA GLN A 78 -5.71 -30.36 0.02
C GLN A 78 -5.50 -28.95 0.57
N ARG A 79 -4.23 -28.53 0.62
CA ARG A 79 -3.83 -27.16 1.04
C ARG A 79 -3.81 -26.24 -0.16
N MET A 80 -4.79 -25.34 -0.19
CA MET A 80 -4.99 -24.42 -1.29
C MET A 80 -4.39 -23.05 -0.92
N LYS A 81 -3.27 -22.70 -1.52
CA LYS A 81 -2.58 -21.42 -1.29
C LYS A 81 -3.22 -20.30 -2.11
N ILE A 82 -3.34 -19.12 -1.53
CA ILE A 82 -3.92 -17.92 -2.18
C ILE A 82 -3.09 -16.70 -1.78
N GLU A 83 -2.66 -15.91 -2.76
CA GLU A 83 -2.17 -14.55 -2.52
C GLU A 83 -3.30 -13.56 -2.79
N CYS A 84 -3.74 -12.86 -1.74
CA CYS A 84 -4.85 -11.92 -1.85
C CYS A 84 -4.86 -10.90 -0.70
N MET A 85 -5.70 -9.89 -0.84
CA MET A 85 -6.17 -9.11 0.29
C MET A 85 -7.41 -9.80 0.92
N PRO A 86 -7.46 -9.98 2.24
CA PRO A 86 -8.65 -10.53 2.89
C PRO A 86 -9.82 -9.54 2.83
N PHE A 87 -11.04 -10.07 2.77
CA PHE A 87 -12.28 -9.32 2.79
C PHE A 87 -13.25 -9.87 3.83
N ILE A 88 -14.07 -8.98 4.40
CA ILE A 88 -15.24 -9.32 5.20
C ILE A 88 -16.31 -8.26 5.00
N GLN A 89 -17.57 -8.67 4.89
CA GLN A 89 -18.71 -7.75 4.93
C GLN A 89 -19.07 -7.43 6.39
N GLN A 90 -19.44 -6.19 6.69
CA GLN A 90 -19.85 -5.82 8.05
C GLN A 90 -21.05 -6.63 8.52
N ASP A 91 -21.15 -6.82 9.83
CA ASP A 91 -22.32 -7.37 10.50
C ASP A 91 -22.71 -6.36 11.55
N ALA A 92 -23.80 -5.63 11.30
CA ALA A 92 -24.25 -4.51 12.13
C ALA A 92 -24.46 -4.90 13.61
N LYS A 93 -24.57 -6.19 13.94
CA LYS A 93 -24.65 -6.67 15.33
C LYS A 93 -23.30 -6.74 16.05
N VAL A 94 -22.20 -6.85 15.32
CA VAL A 94 -20.84 -7.08 15.85
C VAL A 94 -19.90 -5.89 15.58
N GLY A 95 -20.10 -5.19 14.46
CA GLY A 95 -19.33 -4.01 14.10
C GLY A 95 -19.77 -3.40 12.76
N ALA A 96 -19.53 -2.11 12.61
CA ALA A 96 -19.81 -1.35 11.41
C ALA A 96 -18.63 -1.38 10.43
N CYS A 97 -18.67 -0.49 9.43
CA CYS A 97 -17.70 -0.36 8.34
C CYS A 97 -16.25 -0.21 8.86
N ALA A 98 -16.04 0.62 9.89
CA ALA A 98 -14.71 0.87 10.44
C ALA A 98 -14.05 -0.40 11.02
N GLN A 99 -14.82 -1.25 11.71
CA GLN A 99 -14.32 -2.51 12.26
C GLN A 99 -13.98 -3.51 11.15
N ALA A 100 -14.80 -3.61 10.10
CA ALA A 100 -14.50 -4.42 8.93
C ALA A 100 -13.22 -3.94 8.23
N ALA A 101 -13.07 -2.63 8.01
CA ALA A 101 -11.90 -2.04 7.38
C ALA A 101 -10.61 -2.25 8.19
N MET A 102 -10.68 -2.07 9.52
CA MET A 102 -9.57 -2.40 10.43
C MET A 102 -9.22 -3.88 10.40
N TRP A 103 -10.21 -4.77 10.34
CA TRP A 103 -9.99 -6.20 10.28
C TRP A 103 -9.28 -6.61 8.98
N MET A 104 -9.68 -6.06 7.83
CA MET A 104 -9.03 -6.33 6.55
C MET A 104 -7.56 -5.89 6.58
N ALA A 105 -7.28 -4.66 7.03
CA ALA A 105 -5.93 -4.13 7.17
C ALA A 105 -5.07 -4.94 8.16
N GLY A 106 -5.62 -5.26 9.34
CA GLY A 106 -4.94 -6.04 10.38
C GLY A 106 -4.68 -7.49 9.95
N ARG A 107 -5.65 -8.14 9.30
CA ARG A 107 -5.50 -9.52 8.82
C ARG A 107 -4.44 -9.64 7.73
N TYR A 108 -4.38 -8.67 6.82
CA TYR A 108 -3.30 -8.57 5.83
C TYR A 108 -1.93 -8.48 6.51
N ASN A 109 -1.77 -7.56 7.46
CA ASN A 109 -0.51 -7.38 8.18
C ASN A 109 -0.13 -8.60 9.04
N HIS A 110 -1.10 -9.28 9.65
CA HIS A 110 -0.85 -10.55 10.35
C HIS A 110 -0.27 -11.60 9.40
N CYS A 111 -0.86 -11.77 8.22
CA CYS A 111 -0.41 -12.76 7.25
C CYS A 111 0.93 -12.40 6.59
N LEU A 112 1.18 -11.12 6.30
CA LEU A 112 2.42 -10.67 5.66
C LEU A 112 3.59 -10.55 6.66
N ARG A 113 3.34 -9.97 7.84
CA ARG A 113 4.39 -9.52 8.78
C ARG A 113 4.38 -10.26 10.12
N ARG A 114 3.46 -11.21 10.30
CA ARG A 114 3.23 -11.95 11.56
C ARG A 114 2.90 -11.04 12.74
N GLU A 115 2.22 -9.93 12.47
CA GLU A 115 1.63 -9.08 13.52
C GLU A 115 0.51 -9.84 14.27
N GLY A 116 0.02 -9.29 15.38
CA GLY A 116 -1.04 -9.93 16.18
C GLY A 116 -2.31 -10.23 15.38
N TRP A 117 -2.91 -11.40 15.61
CA TRP A 117 -4.23 -11.73 15.07
C TRP A 117 -5.33 -11.21 15.99
N HIS A 118 -6.31 -10.51 15.43
CA HIS A 118 -7.43 -9.94 16.17
C HIS A 118 -8.75 -10.22 15.43
N SER A 119 -9.76 -10.63 16.18
CA SER A 119 -11.12 -10.80 15.63
C SER A 119 -11.84 -9.44 15.49
N VAL A 120 -12.95 -9.40 14.75
CA VAL A 120 -13.81 -8.20 14.71
C VAL A 120 -14.31 -7.84 16.12
N ALA A 121 -14.62 -8.83 16.95
CA ALA A 121 -15.03 -8.60 18.34
C ALA A 121 -13.91 -7.98 19.20
N ASP A 122 -12.66 -8.42 19.02
CA ASP A 122 -11.50 -7.80 19.67
C ASP A 122 -11.36 -6.34 19.25
N ILE A 123 -11.47 -6.07 17.94
CA ILE A 123 -11.37 -4.74 17.38
C ILE A 123 -12.48 -3.83 17.91
N THR A 124 -13.73 -4.30 17.96
CA THR A 124 -14.85 -3.57 18.56
C THR A 124 -14.54 -3.23 20.01
N ARG A 125 -14.13 -4.21 20.83
CA ARG A 125 -13.74 -3.97 22.22
C ARG A 125 -12.61 -2.96 22.33
N PHE A 126 -11.60 -3.04 21.47
CA PHE A 126 -10.47 -2.11 21.49
C PHE A 126 -10.85 -0.68 21.11
N ALA A 127 -11.81 -0.52 20.20
CA ALA A 127 -12.33 0.78 19.80
C ALA A 127 -13.20 1.40 20.91
N THR A 128 -13.99 0.58 21.60
CA THR A 128 -15.05 1.05 22.51
C THR A 128 -14.62 1.17 23.97
N ASP A 129 -13.43 0.70 24.34
CA ASP A 129 -12.92 0.72 25.70
C ASP A 129 -11.76 1.73 25.85
N PRO A 130 -11.92 2.80 26.65
CA PRO A 130 -13.08 3.13 27.48
C PRO A 130 -14.27 3.67 26.68
N ILE A 131 -15.49 3.49 27.19
CA ILE A 131 -16.70 4.07 26.58
C ILE A 131 -16.68 5.58 26.78
N ASP A 132 -17.09 6.32 25.75
CA ASP A 132 -17.31 7.77 25.82
C ASP A 132 -18.76 8.15 25.48
N ALA A 133 -19.08 9.44 25.62
CA ALA A 133 -20.43 9.96 25.42
C ALA A 133 -21.00 9.67 24.01
N SER A 134 -20.14 9.64 22.97
CA SER A 134 -20.59 9.32 21.62
C SER A 134 -20.85 7.84 21.40
N LEU A 135 -20.12 6.98 22.12
CA LEU A 135 -20.30 5.53 22.03
C LEU A 135 -21.48 5.04 22.87
N SER A 136 -21.89 5.83 23.87
CA SER A 136 -23.02 5.51 24.73
C SER A 136 -24.40 5.80 24.12
N THR A 137 -24.48 6.34 22.90
CA THR A 137 -25.75 6.61 22.24
C THR A 137 -26.35 5.40 21.52
N GLY A 138 -25.53 4.38 21.23
CA GLY A 138 -25.93 3.15 20.54
C GLY A 138 -25.64 1.89 21.35
N LEU A 139 -26.45 0.85 21.17
CA LEU A 139 -26.28 -0.45 21.81
C LEU A 139 -26.24 -1.57 20.77
N PRO A 140 -25.18 -2.41 20.73
CA PRO A 140 -23.94 -2.30 21.53
C PRO A 140 -23.10 -1.07 21.14
N ALA A 141 -22.24 -0.61 22.05
CA ALA A 141 -21.36 0.54 21.80
C ALA A 141 -20.56 0.35 20.50
N GLY A 142 -20.51 1.39 19.67
CA GLY A 142 -19.83 1.36 18.37
C GLY A 142 -20.61 0.71 17.22
N ALA A 143 -21.90 0.36 17.43
CA ALA A 143 -22.81 -0.07 16.37
C ALA A 143 -23.16 1.07 15.40
N ASP A 144 -23.27 2.31 15.88
CA ASP A 144 -23.59 3.50 15.07
C ASP A 144 -22.36 4.08 14.34
N GLY A 145 -21.27 3.33 14.27
CA GLY A 145 -20.00 3.75 13.66
C GLY A 145 -18.95 4.20 14.67
N LEU A 146 -17.75 4.48 14.16
CA LEU A 146 -16.58 4.86 14.95
C LEU A 146 -15.99 6.17 14.45
N ARG A 147 -15.70 7.09 15.37
CA ARG A 147 -14.88 8.27 15.10
C ARG A 147 -13.42 7.87 14.87
N LEU A 148 -12.67 8.77 14.22
CA LEU A 148 -11.26 8.55 13.89
C LEU A 148 -10.38 8.22 15.11
N ASP A 149 -10.67 8.79 16.28
CA ASP A 149 -9.94 8.52 17.51
C ASP A 149 -10.25 7.13 18.10
N HIS A 150 -11.46 6.59 17.91
CA HIS A 150 -11.77 5.20 18.26
C HIS A 150 -11.01 4.21 17.37
N ILE A 151 -10.92 4.52 16.07
CA ILE A 151 -10.16 3.71 15.11
C ILE A 151 -8.66 3.74 15.46
N ALA A 152 -8.11 4.92 15.81
CA ALA A 152 -6.74 5.06 16.29
C ALA A 152 -6.49 4.27 17.58
N ARG A 153 -7.41 4.35 18.54
CA ARG A 153 -7.35 3.57 19.79
C ARG A 153 -7.29 2.08 19.50
N ALA A 154 -8.16 1.58 18.62
CA ALA A 154 -8.18 0.18 18.24
C ALA A 154 -6.86 -0.27 17.60
N PHE A 155 -6.36 0.45 16.59
CA PHE A 155 -5.07 0.13 15.98
C PHE A 155 -3.92 0.17 16.99
N ARG A 156 -3.94 1.09 17.95
CA ARG A 156 -2.90 1.12 18.99
C ARG A 156 -2.95 -0.14 19.86
N ARG A 157 -4.13 -0.58 20.30
CA ARG A 157 -4.29 -1.83 21.07
C ARG A 157 -3.97 -3.08 20.24
N MET A 158 -4.14 -3.02 18.92
CA MET A 158 -3.72 -4.09 18.00
C MET A 158 -2.18 -4.18 17.85
N GLY A 159 -1.43 -3.19 18.33
CA GLY A 159 0.05 -3.18 18.31
C GLY A 159 0.66 -2.23 17.27
N TYR A 160 -0.14 -1.39 16.61
CA TYR A 160 0.33 -0.43 15.61
C TYR A 160 0.63 0.96 16.19
N GLN A 161 1.23 1.81 15.37
CA GLN A 161 1.42 3.24 15.57
C GLN A 161 0.49 3.98 14.58
N PRO A 162 -0.76 4.31 14.97
CA PRO A 162 -1.70 4.95 14.06
C PRO A 162 -1.27 6.39 13.71
N GLN A 163 -1.29 6.73 12.43
CA GLN A 163 -1.15 8.11 11.95
C GLN A 163 -2.45 8.55 11.26
N THR A 164 -3.03 9.66 11.70
CA THR A 164 -4.33 10.15 11.26
C THR A 164 -4.21 11.40 10.41
N PHE A 165 -5.09 11.51 9.40
CA PHE A 165 -5.20 12.68 8.53
C PHE A 165 -6.69 12.99 8.30
N ALA A 166 -7.07 14.26 8.25
CA ALA A 166 -8.47 14.68 8.05
C ALA A 166 -8.54 15.96 7.21
N VAL A 167 -9.65 16.16 6.50
CA VAL A 167 -9.87 17.27 5.54
C VAL A 167 -9.70 18.67 6.13
N LYS A 168 -9.88 18.85 7.44
CA LYS A 168 -9.77 20.17 8.10
C LYS A 168 -8.34 20.75 8.15
N SER A 169 -7.41 20.23 7.36
CA SER A 169 -6.04 20.72 7.25
C SER A 169 -5.75 21.02 5.79
N ASP A 170 -5.63 22.30 5.45
CA ASP A 170 -5.39 22.82 4.10
C ASP A 170 -4.09 22.30 3.44
N ALA A 171 -3.27 21.54 4.18
CA ALA A 171 -2.00 20.98 3.73
C ALA A 171 -2.06 19.48 3.35
N VAL A 172 -3.20 18.79 3.52
CA VAL A 172 -3.28 17.34 3.27
C VAL A 172 -3.42 17.08 1.77
N ARG A 173 -2.47 16.31 1.21
CA ARG A 173 -2.53 15.79 -0.16
C ARG A 173 -2.89 14.30 -0.12
N PRO A 174 -4.18 13.93 -0.06
CA PRO A 174 -4.60 12.57 0.30
C PRO A 174 -4.11 11.52 -0.71
N ILE A 175 -4.17 11.81 -2.01
CA ILE A 175 -3.70 10.90 -3.05
C ILE A 175 -2.22 10.53 -2.86
N GLU A 176 -1.36 11.51 -2.56
CA GLU A 176 0.06 11.25 -2.34
C GLU A 176 0.33 10.42 -1.08
N ILE A 177 -0.39 10.74 0.00
CA ILE A 177 -0.27 10.02 1.28
C ILE A 177 -0.69 8.56 1.09
N VAL A 178 -1.85 8.32 0.47
CA VAL A 178 -2.34 6.95 0.20
C VAL A 178 -1.35 6.21 -0.70
N ALA A 179 -0.89 6.82 -1.79
CA ALA A 179 0.08 6.21 -2.70
C ALA A 179 1.37 5.77 -1.98
N ARG A 180 1.93 6.63 -1.12
CA ARG A 180 3.14 6.35 -0.33
C ARG A 180 2.98 5.11 0.55
N TYR A 181 1.85 4.99 1.24
CA TYR A 181 1.63 3.87 2.16
C TYR A 181 1.21 2.58 1.44
N VAL A 182 0.47 2.66 0.33
CA VAL A 182 0.25 1.51 -0.56
C VAL A 182 1.58 1.01 -1.12
N ASP A 183 2.46 1.90 -1.58
CA ASP A 183 3.79 1.52 -2.03
C ASP A 183 4.65 0.89 -0.92
N SER A 184 4.38 1.27 0.33
CA SER A 184 5.02 0.72 1.53
C SER A 184 4.46 -0.65 1.95
N GLY A 185 3.46 -1.19 1.25
CA GLY A 185 2.79 -2.43 1.65
C GLY A 185 2.02 -2.27 2.96
N ILE A 186 1.42 -1.10 3.20
CA ILE A 186 0.62 -0.79 4.39
C ILE A 186 -0.75 -0.32 3.89
N PRO A 187 -1.85 -1.07 4.12
CA PRO A 187 -3.17 -0.72 3.62
C PRO A 187 -3.77 0.48 4.38
N PRO A 188 -3.97 1.65 3.75
CA PRO A 188 -4.69 2.77 4.35
C PRO A 188 -6.16 2.43 4.60
N VAL A 189 -6.72 2.90 5.71
CA VAL A 189 -8.19 2.93 5.91
C VAL A 189 -8.66 4.36 5.68
N LEU A 190 -9.54 4.55 4.69
CA LEU A 190 -10.11 5.85 4.35
C LEU A 190 -11.51 5.98 4.94
N GLY A 191 -11.81 7.16 5.47
CA GLY A 191 -13.18 7.64 5.65
C GLY A 191 -13.59 8.43 4.41
N LEU A 192 -14.78 8.13 3.90
CA LEU A 192 -15.41 8.79 2.77
C LEU A 192 -16.68 9.52 3.22
N ASP A 193 -16.88 10.73 2.72
CA ASP A 193 -18.15 11.46 2.80
C ASP A 193 -19.01 11.08 1.58
N LEU A 194 -20.14 10.46 1.86
CA LEU A 194 -21.11 10.02 0.85
C LEU A 194 -22.34 10.95 0.77
N GLY A 195 -22.34 12.08 1.49
CA GLY A 195 -23.50 12.95 1.65
C GLY A 195 -24.53 12.44 2.67
N GLU A 196 -24.16 11.44 3.46
CA GLU A 196 -25.00 10.80 4.48
C GLU A 196 -24.59 11.24 5.89
N PRO A 197 -25.48 11.14 6.91
CA PRO A 197 -25.16 11.54 8.28
C PRO A 197 -23.95 10.80 8.90
N VAL A 198 -23.68 9.59 8.42
CA VAL A 198 -22.55 8.75 8.85
C VAL A 198 -21.67 8.49 7.64
N GLY A 199 -20.39 8.84 7.76
CA GLY A 199 -19.39 8.55 6.72
C GLY A 199 -19.14 7.05 6.56
N HIS A 200 -18.44 6.68 5.48
CA HIS A 200 -18.15 5.28 5.16
C HIS A 200 -16.67 4.95 5.23
N ALA A 201 -16.30 3.79 5.76
CA ALA A 201 -14.91 3.36 5.86
C ALA A 201 -14.58 2.31 4.80
N VAL A 202 -13.49 2.51 4.06
CA VAL A 202 -12.98 1.54 3.07
C VAL A 202 -11.50 1.26 3.31
N THR A 203 -11.05 0.06 2.97
CA THR A 203 -9.62 -0.29 3.01
C THR A 203 -9.02 -0.16 1.62
N VAL A 204 -7.95 0.60 1.45
CA VAL A 204 -7.21 0.66 0.19
C VAL A 204 -6.25 -0.53 0.11
N VAL A 205 -6.34 -1.25 -0.99
CA VAL A 205 -5.69 -2.55 -1.22
C VAL A 205 -4.79 -2.54 -2.44
N GLY A 206 -4.66 -1.40 -3.11
CA GLY A 206 -3.81 -1.24 -4.28
C GLY A 206 -4.00 0.12 -4.94
N MET A 207 -3.29 0.33 -6.03
CA MET A 207 -3.39 1.52 -6.87
C MET A 207 -3.05 1.20 -8.32
N GLU A 208 -3.71 1.89 -9.24
CA GLU A 208 -3.45 1.86 -10.67
C GLU A 208 -2.93 3.23 -11.11
N PHE A 209 -1.90 3.23 -11.95
CA PHE A 209 -1.29 4.43 -12.49
C PHE A 209 -1.86 4.76 -13.87
N HIS A 210 -1.72 6.01 -14.28
CA HIS A 210 -1.85 6.35 -15.70
C HIS A 210 -0.81 5.56 -16.52
N PRO A 211 -1.15 5.08 -17.72
CA PRO A 211 -0.20 4.39 -18.60
C PRO A 211 1.07 5.20 -18.88
N HIS A 212 0.90 6.52 -18.95
CA HIS A 212 1.97 7.48 -19.16
C HIS A 212 1.90 8.56 -18.09
N MET A 213 3.07 8.99 -17.60
CA MET A 213 3.19 10.12 -16.69
C MET A 213 2.59 11.38 -17.33
N PRO A 214 1.62 12.06 -16.68
CA PRO A 214 1.09 13.32 -17.15
C PRO A 214 2.18 14.40 -17.22
N ALA A 215 2.14 15.26 -18.23
CA ALA A 215 3.11 16.35 -18.35
C ALA A 215 3.04 17.35 -17.18
N SER A 216 1.88 17.46 -16.53
CA SER A 216 1.65 18.29 -15.36
C SER A 216 2.07 17.65 -14.03
N ALA A 217 2.55 16.39 -14.05
CA ALA A 217 2.84 15.65 -12.83
C ALA A 217 3.96 16.30 -12.01
N ARG A 218 3.68 16.53 -10.72
CA ARG A 218 4.59 17.11 -9.74
C ARG A 218 5.00 16.10 -8.68
N SER A 219 4.16 15.09 -8.45
CA SER A 219 4.42 14.01 -7.50
C SER A 219 3.96 12.66 -8.06
N VAL A 220 4.30 11.58 -7.35
CA VAL A 220 3.80 10.24 -7.66
C VAL A 220 2.27 10.20 -7.58
N GLY A 221 1.64 11.00 -6.72
CA GLY A 221 0.19 11.10 -6.63
C GLY A 221 -0.47 11.63 -7.91
N ASP A 222 0.23 12.45 -8.69
CA ASP A 222 -0.24 12.90 -10.01
C ASP A 222 -0.20 11.81 -11.07
N CYS A 223 0.55 10.74 -10.81
CA CYS A 223 0.59 9.58 -11.68
C CYS A 223 -0.47 8.53 -11.33
N VAL A 224 -1.14 8.64 -10.17
CA VAL A 224 -2.18 7.71 -9.74
C VAL A 224 -3.50 8.07 -10.42
N ARG A 225 -4.08 7.08 -11.10
CA ARG A 225 -5.40 7.16 -11.75
C ARG A 225 -6.51 6.72 -10.79
N SER A 226 -6.29 5.62 -10.08
CA SER A 226 -7.27 5.05 -9.15
C SER A 226 -6.60 4.28 -8.03
N PHE A 227 -7.32 4.13 -6.93
CA PHE A 227 -7.01 3.19 -5.87
C PHE A 227 -7.93 1.98 -5.97
N LEU A 228 -7.40 0.80 -5.69
CA LEU A 228 -8.22 -0.39 -5.49
C LEU A 228 -8.65 -0.42 -4.02
N VAL A 229 -9.93 -0.63 -3.75
CA VAL A 229 -10.49 -0.65 -2.40
C VAL A 229 -11.35 -1.87 -2.14
N HIS A 230 -11.35 -2.30 -0.88
CA HIS A 230 -12.37 -3.19 -0.34
C HIS A 230 -13.39 -2.34 0.42
N ASP A 231 -14.65 -2.46 0.00
CA ASP A 231 -15.81 -1.82 0.62
C ASP A 231 -16.70 -2.95 1.15
N ASP A 232 -16.93 -2.96 2.46
CA ASP A 232 -17.65 -4.05 3.12
C ASP A 232 -19.11 -4.19 2.65
N GLN A 233 -19.70 -3.15 2.06
CA GLN A 233 -21.06 -3.14 1.51
C GLN A 233 -21.10 -3.44 0.02
N ARG A 234 -20.07 -3.03 -0.74
CA ARG A 234 -20.07 -3.08 -2.21
C ARG A 234 -19.18 -4.18 -2.80
N GLY A 235 -18.15 -4.65 -2.08
CA GLY A 235 -17.31 -5.78 -2.49
C GLY A 235 -15.80 -5.50 -2.50
N CYS A 236 -15.07 -6.39 -3.19
CA CYS A 236 -13.61 -6.39 -3.25
C CYS A 236 -13.07 -5.71 -4.51
N TYR A 237 -11.83 -5.21 -4.44
CA TYR A 237 -11.05 -4.65 -5.55
C TYR A 237 -11.77 -3.62 -6.43
N LEU A 238 -12.65 -2.80 -5.85
CA LEU A 238 -13.35 -1.73 -6.54
C LEU A 238 -12.41 -0.55 -6.81
N ARG A 239 -12.63 0.20 -7.89
CA ARG A 239 -11.85 1.40 -8.22
C ARG A 239 -12.44 2.64 -7.57
N LEU A 240 -11.69 3.24 -6.65
CA LEU A 240 -11.90 4.60 -6.18
C LEU A 240 -10.97 5.52 -6.99
N TYR A 241 -11.52 6.30 -7.91
CA TYR A 241 -10.69 7.17 -8.75
C TYR A 241 -9.98 8.24 -7.93
N ALA A 242 -8.78 8.63 -8.37
CA ALA A 242 -8.03 9.67 -7.67
C ALA A 242 -8.74 11.03 -7.80
N ARG A 243 -9.17 11.38 -9.02
CA ARG A 243 -9.79 12.66 -9.36
C ARG A 243 -11.09 12.48 -10.13
N ALA A 244 -11.92 13.52 -10.15
CA ALA A 244 -13.14 13.55 -10.97
C ALA A 244 -12.83 13.39 -12.46
N SER A 245 -11.71 13.95 -12.94
CA SER A 245 -11.26 13.81 -14.32
C SER A 245 -10.87 12.39 -14.72
N ASP A 246 -10.57 11.52 -13.76
CA ASP A 246 -10.16 10.14 -14.01
C ASP A 246 -11.34 9.16 -14.06
N ALA A 247 -12.52 9.62 -13.62
CA ALA A 247 -13.69 8.78 -13.41
C ALA A 247 -14.31 8.32 -14.73
N ASP A 248 -14.60 7.02 -14.80
CA ASP A 248 -15.35 6.41 -15.90
C ASP A 248 -16.70 5.88 -15.38
N PRO A 249 -17.83 6.53 -15.70
CA PRO A 249 -19.15 6.12 -15.22
C PRO A 249 -19.58 4.74 -15.75
N ASN A 250 -18.96 4.26 -16.83
CA ASN A 250 -19.25 2.96 -17.43
C ASN A 250 -18.40 1.84 -16.83
N ASP A 251 -17.38 2.14 -16.01
CA ASP A 251 -16.56 1.12 -15.38
C ASP A 251 -17.41 0.33 -14.37
N PRO A 252 -17.65 -0.99 -14.57
CA PRO A 252 -18.47 -1.78 -13.66
C PRO A 252 -17.82 -1.92 -12.28
N ASP A 253 -16.50 -1.82 -12.18
CA ASP A 253 -15.77 -1.94 -10.92
C ASP A 253 -15.60 -0.60 -10.21
N ALA A 254 -16.06 0.51 -10.79
CA ALA A 254 -15.98 1.81 -10.12
C ALA A 254 -16.79 1.81 -8.83
N LEU A 255 -16.15 2.23 -7.73
CA LEU A 255 -16.85 2.52 -6.49
C LEU A 255 -17.81 3.68 -6.76
N ASN A 256 -19.09 3.47 -6.46
CA ASN A 256 -20.13 4.42 -6.84
C ASN A 256 -21.25 4.49 -5.80
N THR A 257 -21.97 5.60 -5.84
CA THR A 257 -23.29 5.75 -5.24
C THR A 257 -24.34 5.82 -6.36
N VAL A 258 -25.57 5.44 -6.01
CA VAL A 258 -26.73 5.59 -6.90
C VAL A 258 -27.73 6.47 -6.18
N THR A 259 -27.99 7.65 -6.73
CA THR A 259 -28.95 8.62 -6.19
C THR A 259 -29.93 8.97 -7.31
N ASP A 260 -31.23 8.84 -7.04
CA ASP A 260 -32.29 9.09 -8.03
C ASP A 260 -32.10 8.34 -9.36
N GLY A 261 -31.60 7.10 -9.28
CA GLY A 261 -31.31 6.26 -10.45
C GLY A 261 -30.04 6.66 -11.23
N THR A 262 -29.35 7.72 -10.82
CA THR A 262 -28.11 8.18 -11.43
C THR A 262 -26.91 7.60 -10.69
N ARG A 263 -26.06 6.89 -11.43
CA ARG A 263 -24.79 6.34 -10.92
C ARG A 263 -23.73 7.45 -10.90
N ARG A 264 -23.14 7.69 -9.73
CA ARG A 264 -22.01 8.63 -9.56
C ARG A 264 -20.79 7.88 -9.03
N CYS A 265 -19.68 7.96 -9.77
CA CYS A 265 -18.40 7.46 -9.28
C CYS A 265 -17.91 8.28 -8.09
N LEU A 266 -17.42 7.59 -7.06
CA LEU A 266 -16.74 8.21 -5.95
C LEU A 266 -15.28 8.45 -6.32
N THR A 267 -14.71 9.55 -5.82
CA THR A 267 -13.31 9.91 -6.03
C THR A 267 -12.65 10.31 -4.72
N VAL A 268 -11.32 10.20 -4.64
CA VAL A 268 -10.57 10.71 -3.48
C VAL A 268 -10.72 12.23 -3.39
N GLU A 269 -10.64 12.93 -4.52
CA GLU A 269 -10.79 14.39 -4.60
C GLU A 269 -12.12 14.90 -4.00
N ASP A 270 -13.24 14.28 -4.34
CA ASP A 270 -14.56 14.77 -3.93
C ASP A 270 -15.05 14.16 -2.60
N ASN A 271 -14.64 12.93 -2.28
CA ASN A 271 -15.25 12.16 -1.20
C ASN A 271 -14.32 11.87 -0.02
N PHE A 272 -13.03 12.19 -0.09
CA PHE A 272 -12.13 11.97 1.06
C PHE A 272 -12.57 12.81 2.27
N SER A 273 -12.72 12.19 3.45
CA SER A 273 -13.01 12.89 4.71
C SER A 273 -11.87 12.75 5.73
N SER A 274 -11.31 11.55 5.83
CA SER A 274 -10.20 11.24 6.72
C SER A 274 -9.48 9.97 6.28
N MET A 275 -8.32 9.70 6.84
CA MET A 275 -7.69 8.40 6.77
C MET A 275 -6.88 8.11 8.02
N ILE A 276 -6.58 6.83 8.18
CA ILE A 276 -5.68 6.35 9.20
C ILE A 276 -4.75 5.29 8.63
N ILE A 277 -3.48 5.39 9.00
CA ILE A 277 -2.41 4.50 8.59
C ILE A 277 -1.94 3.71 9.81
N ALA A 278 -2.04 2.39 9.75
CA ALA A 278 -1.57 1.49 10.81
C ALA A 278 -0.08 1.18 10.64
N LEU A 279 0.80 2.12 11.03
CA LEU A 279 2.24 1.92 10.91
C LEU A 279 2.74 0.84 11.89
N PRO A 280 3.81 0.10 11.55
CA PRO A 280 4.49 -0.75 12.51
C PRO A 280 4.95 0.05 13.75
N SER A 281 4.85 -0.55 14.94
CA SER A 281 5.11 0.13 16.23
C SER A 281 6.51 0.71 16.43
N LYS A 282 7.48 0.35 15.59
CA LYS A 282 8.86 0.87 15.64
C LYS A 282 9.15 1.95 14.60
N VAL A 283 8.15 2.39 13.83
CA VAL A 283 8.28 3.51 12.90
C VAL A 283 7.93 4.78 13.67
N PHE A 284 8.93 5.64 13.86
CA PHE A 284 8.79 6.90 14.62
C PHE A 284 8.85 8.13 13.71
N LEU A 285 9.37 7.98 12.49
CA LEU A 285 9.37 9.03 11.48
C LEU A 285 8.26 8.79 10.44
N PRO A 286 7.27 9.70 10.31
CA PRO A 286 6.29 9.64 9.23
C PRO A 286 6.90 9.73 7.84
N GLY A 287 6.25 9.09 6.86
CA GLY A 287 6.74 9.04 5.48
C GLY A 287 6.87 10.41 4.83
N GLU A 288 5.97 11.34 5.16
CA GLU A 288 5.99 12.73 4.64
C GLU A 288 7.26 13.48 5.07
N LYS A 289 7.65 13.31 6.34
CA LYS A 289 8.86 13.92 6.89
C LYS A 289 10.11 13.26 6.33
N ALA A 290 10.09 11.93 6.17
CA ALA A 290 11.19 11.18 5.55
C ALA A 290 11.41 11.61 4.09
N GLU A 291 10.35 11.75 3.30
CA GLU A 291 10.43 12.22 1.90
C GLU A 291 11.05 13.63 1.82
N THR A 292 10.61 14.54 2.68
CA THR A 292 11.14 15.91 2.76
C THR A 292 12.63 15.90 3.12
N ALA A 293 13.02 15.12 4.12
CA ALA A 293 14.41 14.98 4.54
C ALA A 293 15.28 14.36 3.43
N ALA A 294 14.77 13.34 2.74
CA ALA A 294 15.48 12.67 1.65
C ALA A 294 15.74 13.62 0.47
N ALA A 295 14.71 14.39 0.08
CA ALA A 295 14.85 15.41 -0.95
C ALA A 295 15.87 16.49 -0.55
N GLY A 296 15.86 16.91 0.73
CA GLY A 296 16.84 17.85 1.28
C GLY A 296 18.28 17.35 1.25
N LEU A 297 18.52 16.10 1.67
CA LEU A 297 19.83 15.45 1.62
C LEU A 297 20.35 15.33 0.19
N PHE A 298 19.49 14.94 -0.74
CA PHE A 298 19.84 14.85 -2.15
C PHE A 298 20.25 16.20 -2.74
N ARG A 299 19.42 17.24 -2.55
CA ARG A 299 19.71 18.59 -3.04
C ARG A 299 20.99 19.14 -2.45
N SER A 300 21.23 18.90 -1.16
CA SER A 300 22.46 19.33 -0.48
C SER A 300 23.68 18.62 -1.05
N ALA A 301 23.60 17.30 -1.28
CA ALA A 301 24.68 16.53 -1.89
C ALA A 301 25.00 17.00 -3.32
N ILE A 302 23.98 17.28 -4.14
CA ILE A 302 24.16 17.87 -5.47
C ILE A 302 24.80 19.25 -5.38
N ALA A 303 24.30 20.14 -4.51
CA ALA A 303 24.84 21.51 -4.39
C ALA A 303 26.32 21.52 -3.95
N GLN A 304 26.71 20.62 -3.05
CA GLN A 304 28.09 20.53 -2.55
C GLN A 304 29.07 19.91 -3.56
N ASN A 305 28.59 19.08 -4.51
CA ASN A 305 29.46 18.31 -5.41
C ASN A 305 29.31 18.65 -6.90
N GLY A 306 28.24 19.35 -7.29
CA GLY A 306 27.83 19.59 -8.68
C GLY A 306 28.18 20.98 -9.25
N GLY A 307 29.02 21.78 -8.56
CA GLY A 307 29.45 23.10 -9.04
C GLY A 307 30.23 23.08 -10.35
N ALA A 308 30.48 24.26 -10.93
CA ALA A 308 31.08 24.51 -12.27
C ALA A 308 32.51 23.96 -12.52
N GLY A 309 33.01 23.06 -11.67
CA GLY A 309 34.27 22.33 -11.83
C GLY A 309 34.15 20.81 -11.70
N SER A 310 32.94 20.25 -11.65
CA SER A 310 32.73 18.79 -11.63
C SER A 310 33.23 18.16 -12.94
N LYS A 311 34.16 17.21 -12.84
CA LYS A 311 34.61 16.39 -13.99
C LYS A 311 33.59 15.32 -14.39
N LEU A 312 32.47 15.19 -13.68
CA LEU A 312 31.42 14.20 -13.92
C LEU A 312 30.21 14.90 -14.57
N LYS A 313 30.01 14.69 -15.87
CA LYS A 313 28.85 15.18 -16.65
C LYS A 313 27.50 14.78 -16.01
N ALA A 314 27.42 13.60 -15.41
CA ALA A 314 26.22 13.12 -14.75
C ALA A 314 25.77 14.03 -13.57
N LEU A 315 26.69 14.77 -12.94
CA LEU A 315 26.37 15.72 -11.86
C LEU A 315 25.85 17.06 -12.38
N SER A 316 26.27 17.51 -13.57
CA SER A 316 25.72 18.73 -14.17
C SER A 316 24.27 18.55 -14.60
N ASP A 317 23.94 17.39 -15.19
CA ASP A 317 22.57 17.04 -15.58
C ASP A 317 21.66 16.95 -14.34
N ALA A 318 22.20 16.43 -13.22
CA ALA A 318 21.48 16.35 -11.96
C ALA A 318 21.10 17.71 -11.36
N ALA A 319 21.95 18.73 -11.50
CA ALA A 319 21.64 20.08 -11.07
C ALA A 319 20.47 20.68 -11.88
N ALA A 320 20.40 20.41 -13.19
CA ALA A 320 19.29 20.82 -14.03
C ALA A 320 17.96 20.17 -13.60
N TRP A 321 17.96 18.86 -13.35
CA TRP A 321 16.75 18.16 -12.87
C TRP A 321 16.25 18.68 -11.53
N VAL A 322 17.15 19.05 -10.62
CA VAL A 322 16.77 19.67 -9.34
C VAL A 322 16.04 21.00 -9.58
N ASN A 323 16.51 21.81 -10.54
CA ASN A 323 15.90 23.09 -10.88
C ASN A 323 14.54 22.94 -11.59
N GLU A 324 14.41 21.96 -12.48
CA GLU A 324 13.14 21.62 -13.17
C GLU A 324 12.12 20.92 -12.22
N GLY A 325 12.63 20.42 -11.10
CA GLY A 325 11.90 19.73 -10.05
C GLY A 325 11.86 18.23 -10.28
N LEU A 326 12.04 17.48 -9.18
CA LEU A 326 12.07 16.03 -9.16
C LEU A 326 10.74 15.48 -8.64
N MET A 327 10.34 14.34 -9.19
CA MET A 327 9.36 13.48 -8.56
C MET A 327 10.07 12.61 -7.52
N VAL A 328 9.53 12.55 -6.31
CA VAL A 328 10.07 11.71 -5.23
C VAL A 328 9.06 10.59 -4.96
N ARG A 329 9.54 9.35 -5.02
CA ARG A 329 8.78 8.16 -4.62
C ARG A 329 9.37 7.63 -3.33
N THR A 330 8.63 7.73 -2.24
CA THR A 330 9.07 7.24 -0.93
C THR A 330 8.25 6.03 -0.50
N TYR A 331 8.90 5.02 0.07
CA TYR A 331 8.23 3.85 0.63
C TYR A 331 9.00 3.26 1.81
N LEU A 332 8.26 2.62 2.73
CA LEU A 332 8.83 1.90 3.86
C LEU A 332 9.22 0.48 3.45
N THR A 333 10.35 0.00 3.97
CA THR A 333 10.75 -1.39 3.90
C THR A 333 11.50 -1.81 5.18
N THR A 334 11.86 -3.09 5.32
CA THR A 334 12.85 -3.47 6.35
C THR A 334 14.27 -3.30 5.84
N GLY A 335 15.21 -3.05 6.77
CA GLY A 335 16.64 -3.11 6.45
C GLY A 335 17.06 -4.46 5.86
N GLU A 336 16.42 -5.55 6.27
CA GLU A 336 16.67 -6.90 5.73
C GLU A 336 16.19 -7.03 4.27
N SER A 337 14.92 -6.72 3.99
CA SER A 337 14.36 -6.78 2.63
C SER A 337 15.13 -5.85 1.69
N TYR A 338 15.49 -4.66 2.16
CA TYR A 338 16.34 -3.73 1.41
C TYR A 338 17.70 -4.35 1.07
N LYS A 339 18.45 -4.87 2.04
CA LYS A 339 19.74 -5.53 1.76
C LYS A 339 19.58 -6.73 0.82
N ARG A 340 18.50 -7.52 0.97
CA ARG A 340 18.20 -8.65 0.11
C ARG A 340 17.98 -8.21 -1.34
N SER A 341 17.28 -7.09 -1.57
CA SER A 341 17.08 -6.55 -2.92
C SER A 341 18.41 -6.06 -3.51
N ILE A 342 19.23 -5.37 -2.72
CA ILE A 342 20.56 -4.88 -3.13
C ILE A 342 21.50 -6.02 -3.50
N ALA A 343 21.49 -7.13 -2.74
CA ALA A 343 22.30 -8.31 -3.04
C ALA A 343 21.95 -8.93 -4.41
N ARG A 344 20.70 -8.81 -4.84
CA ARG A 344 20.18 -9.33 -6.11
C ARG A 344 20.20 -8.31 -7.25
N ALA A 345 20.55 -7.06 -6.97
CA ALA A 345 20.53 -5.97 -7.94
C ALA A 345 21.56 -6.21 -9.06
N LYS A 346 21.07 -6.33 -10.29
CA LYS A 346 21.90 -6.43 -11.50
C LYS A 346 22.43 -5.04 -11.87
N GLY A 347 23.66 -4.99 -12.38
CA GLY A 347 24.29 -3.73 -12.81
C GLY A 347 24.78 -2.80 -11.69
N MET A 348 24.53 -3.10 -10.41
CA MET A 348 25.04 -2.28 -9.31
C MET A 348 26.58 -2.40 -9.18
N PRO A 349 27.29 -1.28 -8.96
CA PRO A 349 28.74 -1.27 -8.79
C PRO A 349 29.17 -2.15 -7.60
N PRO A 350 30.18 -3.01 -7.73
CA PRO A 350 30.59 -3.92 -6.66
C PRO A 350 30.97 -3.20 -5.36
N THR A 351 31.58 -2.02 -5.45
CA THR A 351 31.95 -1.19 -4.30
C THR A 351 30.71 -0.68 -3.58
N TRP A 352 29.74 -0.10 -4.28
CA TRP A 352 28.47 0.35 -3.70
C TRP A 352 27.71 -0.81 -3.08
N ARG A 353 27.59 -1.94 -3.79
CA ARG A 353 26.93 -3.15 -3.28
C ARG A 353 27.55 -3.59 -1.95
N LYS A 354 28.88 -3.72 -1.89
CA LYS A 354 29.59 -4.10 -0.66
C LYS A 354 29.29 -3.14 0.49
N GLU A 355 29.37 -1.84 0.23
CA GLU A 355 29.19 -0.79 1.22
C GLU A 355 27.76 -0.76 1.79
N ILE A 356 26.75 -0.85 0.93
CA ILE A 356 25.34 -0.91 1.35
C ILE A 356 25.07 -2.17 2.17
N LEU A 357 25.59 -3.33 1.76
CA LEU A 357 25.39 -4.60 2.48
C LEU A 357 26.07 -4.61 3.86
N LEU A 358 27.21 -3.93 4.01
CA LEU A 358 27.93 -3.81 5.29
C LEU A 358 27.39 -2.70 6.19
N THR A 359 26.61 -1.75 5.66
CA THR A 359 26.00 -0.67 6.46
C THR A 359 25.02 -1.25 7.47
N ALA A 360 25.14 -0.92 8.75
CA ALA A 360 24.16 -1.30 9.76
C ALA A 360 22.85 -0.53 9.49
N LEU A 361 21.75 -1.26 9.27
CA LEU A 361 20.44 -0.66 9.05
C LEU A 361 19.51 -1.01 10.20
N PRO A 362 18.66 -0.07 10.65
CA PRO A 362 17.60 -0.35 11.62
C PRO A 362 16.57 -1.32 11.01
N ARG A 363 15.64 -1.81 11.85
CA ARG A 363 14.59 -2.74 11.39
C ARG A 363 13.79 -2.16 10.24
N TYR A 364 13.44 -0.87 10.31
CA TYR A 364 12.64 -0.19 9.29
C TYR A 364 13.41 1.00 8.72
N VAL A 365 13.37 1.13 7.40
CA VAL A 365 13.97 2.26 6.67
C VAL A 365 12.97 2.82 5.67
N TRP A 366 13.01 4.14 5.51
CA TRP A 366 12.38 4.83 4.40
C TRP A 366 13.35 4.86 3.23
N VAL A 367 12.89 4.45 2.05
CA VAL A 367 13.65 4.54 0.81
C VAL A 367 12.96 5.58 -0.06
N SER A 368 13.72 6.55 -0.56
CA SER A 368 13.23 7.58 -1.47
C SER A 368 14.01 7.54 -2.77
N GLU A 369 13.27 7.42 -3.87
CA GLU A 369 13.78 7.42 -5.23
C GLU A 369 13.50 8.78 -5.87
N MET A 370 14.54 9.40 -6.43
CA MET A 370 14.45 10.69 -7.12
C MET A 370 14.38 10.42 -8.61
N ARG A 371 13.36 10.97 -9.26
CA ARG A 371 13.11 10.75 -10.69
C ARG A 371 12.93 12.10 -11.39
N PRO A 372 13.59 12.31 -12.55
CA PRO A 372 13.29 13.46 -13.39
C PRO A 372 11.83 13.42 -13.85
N LYS A 373 11.25 14.59 -14.09
CA LYS A 373 9.93 14.69 -14.70
C LYS A 373 10.06 14.45 -16.20
N THR A 374 9.76 13.23 -16.63
CA THR A 374 9.79 12.88 -18.06
C THR A 374 8.39 12.46 -18.49
N ALA A 375 7.69 13.38 -19.14
CA ALA A 375 6.36 13.13 -19.69
C ALA A 375 6.39 11.95 -20.68
N GLY A 376 5.31 11.16 -20.71
CA GLY A 376 5.17 10.06 -21.66
C GLY A 376 5.83 8.74 -21.25
N ILE A 377 6.68 8.73 -20.21
CA ILE A 377 7.26 7.50 -19.65
C ILE A 377 6.30 6.88 -18.63
N GLU A 378 6.27 5.56 -18.55
CA GLU A 378 5.53 4.85 -17.53
C GLU A 378 6.08 5.22 -16.12
N PRO A 379 5.22 5.63 -15.16
CA PRO A 379 5.67 6.19 -13.88
C PRO A 379 6.63 5.30 -13.07
N LEU A 380 6.45 3.98 -13.11
CA LEU A 380 7.25 3.03 -12.34
C LEU A 380 8.60 2.69 -13.00
N THR A 381 8.74 2.90 -14.30
CA THR A 381 9.95 2.55 -15.07
C THR A 381 10.83 3.77 -15.40
N ALA A 382 10.35 4.98 -15.11
CA ALA A 382 11.13 6.21 -15.28
C ALA A 382 12.53 6.12 -14.63
N PRO A 383 13.60 6.58 -15.29
CA PRO A 383 14.96 6.43 -14.78
C PRO A 383 15.12 7.11 -13.42
N MET A 384 15.72 6.41 -12.47
CA MET A 384 16.05 6.94 -11.16
C MET A 384 17.41 7.64 -11.20
N VAL A 385 17.48 8.84 -10.64
CA VAL A 385 18.69 9.69 -10.62
C VAL A 385 19.21 9.94 -9.22
N GLY A 386 18.49 9.48 -8.21
CA GLY A 386 18.89 9.56 -6.81
C GLY A 386 18.24 8.50 -5.96
N HIS A 387 18.94 8.06 -4.93
CA HIS A 387 18.48 7.05 -3.99
C HIS A 387 18.90 7.45 -2.58
N VAL A 388 17.93 7.68 -1.69
CA VAL A 388 18.22 8.03 -0.29
C VAL A 388 17.51 7.07 0.65
N VAL A 389 18.27 6.57 1.63
CA VAL A 389 17.77 5.69 2.69
C VAL A 389 17.81 6.44 4.01
N ILE A 390 16.68 6.46 4.71
CA ILE A 390 16.48 7.15 5.97
C ILE A 390 16.06 6.16 7.06
N ASP A 391 16.59 6.34 8.26
CA ASP A 391 16.18 5.63 9.46
C ASP A 391 14.72 5.97 9.83
N ALA A 392 13.82 5.00 9.68
CA ALA A 392 12.41 5.19 10.03
C ALA A 392 12.16 5.13 11.55
N THR A 393 13.17 4.74 12.33
CA THR A 393 13.17 4.62 13.79
C THR A 393 13.83 5.82 14.48
N SER A 394 14.29 6.82 13.72
CA SER A 394 14.77 8.09 14.29
C SER A 394 13.60 9.04 14.57
N ALA A 395 13.69 9.79 15.66
CA ALA A 395 12.77 10.91 15.94
C ALA A 395 13.21 12.22 15.24
N SER A 396 14.48 12.29 14.78
CA SER A 396 15.11 13.46 14.19
C SER A 396 15.43 13.23 12.71
N PRO A 397 14.58 13.70 11.77
CA PRO A 397 14.79 13.51 10.33
C PRO A 397 16.11 14.06 9.82
N GLU A 398 16.60 15.16 10.39
CA GLU A 398 17.83 15.85 9.99
C GLU A 398 19.11 15.01 10.18
N TYR A 399 19.08 14.01 11.06
CA TYR A 399 20.20 13.09 11.32
C TYR A 399 19.90 11.64 10.92
N ALA A 400 18.76 11.41 10.26
CA ALA A 400 18.30 10.06 9.95
C ALA A 400 18.84 9.51 8.62
N GLY A 401 19.65 10.27 7.87
CA GLY A 401 20.20 9.82 6.59
C GLY A 401 21.22 8.70 6.74
N LEU A 402 20.90 7.51 6.20
CA LEU A 402 21.76 6.32 6.25
C LEU A 402 22.60 6.16 4.98
N ILE A 403 22.01 6.45 3.82
CA ILE A 403 22.66 6.34 2.51
C ILE A 403 22.11 7.46 1.64
N THR A 404 22.98 8.23 1.00
CA THR A 404 22.60 9.17 -0.06
C THR A 404 23.38 8.83 -1.31
N ALA A 405 22.71 8.44 -2.39
CA ALA A 405 23.31 8.24 -3.69
C ALA A 405 22.79 9.30 -4.67
N ILE A 406 23.74 9.97 -5.31
CA ILE A 406 23.55 10.90 -6.41
C ILE A 406 24.32 10.36 -7.63
N PRO A 407 24.14 10.91 -8.83
CA PRO A 407 24.84 10.38 -10.01
C PRO A 407 26.37 10.36 -9.81
N GLY A 408 26.96 9.17 -9.89
CA GLY A 408 28.40 8.94 -9.73
C GLY A 408 28.96 8.97 -8.30
N LEU A 409 28.15 9.31 -7.28
CA LEU A 409 28.62 9.40 -5.88
C LEU A 409 27.62 8.77 -4.91
N MET A 410 28.14 8.01 -3.94
CA MET A 410 27.36 7.48 -2.82
C MET A 410 28.01 7.87 -1.49
N PHE A 411 27.19 8.32 -0.55
CA PHE A 411 27.55 8.77 0.79
C PHE A 411 26.88 7.86 1.83
N PRO A 412 27.56 6.80 2.30
CA PRO A 412 27.11 5.99 3.44
C PRO A 412 27.29 6.75 4.76
N TYR A 413 26.35 6.60 5.68
CA TYR A 413 26.44 7.16 7.02
C TYR A 413 27.67 6.63 7.77
N GLY A 414 28.31 7.51 8.55
CA GLY A 414 29.49 7.20 9.34
C GLY A 414 30.80 7.08 8.53
N LYS A 415 30.77 7.31 7.21
CA LYS A 415 31.97 7.38 6.37
C LYS A 415 32.29 8.82 5.98
N GLY A 416 33.52 9.25 6.24
CA GLY A 416 33.99 10.61 5.93
C GLY A 416 34.29 10.86 4.44
N THR A 417 34.35 9.82 3.61
CA THR A 417 34.65 9.93 2.18
C THR A 417 33.57 9.28 1.31
N PRO A 418 33.08 9.97 0.26
CA PRO A 418 32.12 9.39 -0.67
C PRO A 418 32.75 8.27 -1.51
N GLN A 419 31.94 7.29 -1.84
CA GLN A 419 32.29 6.22 -2.77
C GLN A 419 31.99 6.69 -4.19
N ARG A 420 33.03 6.73 -5.03
CA ARG A 420 32.92 7.17 -6.42
C ARG A 420 32.61 6.00 -7.33
N ASP A 421 31.77 6.27 -8.32
CA ASP A 421 31.71 5.47 -9.53
C ASP A 421 32.13 6.31 -10.73
N LEU A 422 33.18 5.88 -11.42
CA LEU A 422 33.74 6.56 -12.58
C LEU A 422 33.03 6.20 -13.89
N ALA A 423 32.20 5.15 -13.90
CA ALA A 423 31.46 4.74 -15.09
C ALA A 423 30.23 5.63 -15.36
N GLY A 424 29.65 6.25 -14.32
CA GLY A 424 28.56 7.21 -14.46
C GLY A 424 27.27 6.65 -15.07
N GLU A 425 27.08 5.33 -15.02
CA GLU A 425 25.92 4.68 -15.62
C GLU A 425 24.65 4.90 -14.77
N SER A 426 23.48 4.79 -15.39
CA SER A 426 22.21 4.75 -14.66
C SER A 426 22.06 3.40 -13.95
N TYR A 427 22.12 3.37 -12.63
CA TYR A 427 21.93 2.13 -11.85
C TYR A 427 20.49 1.98 -11.38
N SER A 428 19.97 0.75 -11.48
CA SER A 428 18.67 0.40 -10.93
C SER A 428 18.82 -0.13 -9.50
N PHE A 429 18.11 0.50 -8.56
CA PHE A 429 17.91 -0.04 -7.22
C PHE A 429 16.57 -0.78 -7.23
N PRO A 430 16.55 -2.12 -7.17
CA PRO A 430 15.29 -2.85 -7.21
C PRO A 430 14.48 -2.56 -5.95
N LYS A 431 13.20 -2.21 -6.14
CA LYS A 431 12.25 -2.07 -5.04
C LYS A 431 12.19 -3.39 -4.26
N PRO A 432 12.42 -3.38 -2.93
CA PRO A 432 12.32 -4.58 -2.10
C PRO A 432 10.91 -5.15 -2.08
N GLU A 433 10.81 -6.47 -2.15
CA GLU A 433 9.61 -7.22 -1.78
C GLU A 433 9.58 -7.44 -0.27
N TRP A 434 8.38 -7.43 0.32
CA TRP A 434 8.19 -7.62 1.76
C TRP A 434 8.41 -9.06 2.22
#